data_AF-A0A329SLU8-F1
#
_entry.id   AF-A0A329SLU8-F1
#
_cell.length_a   1.000
_cell.length_b   1.000
_cell.length_c   1.000
_cell.angle_alpha   90.00
_cell.angle_beta   90.00
_cell.angle_gamma   90.00
#
_symmetry.space_group_name_H-M   'P 1'
#
loop_
_entity.id
_entity.type
_entity.pdbx_description
1 polymer ?
#
loop_
_entity_poly.entity_id
_entity_poly.type
_entity_poly.pdbx_seq_one_letter_code
_entity_poly.pdbx_strand_id
1 'polypeptide(L)'
;MEEFLADLRELDETQERVEAVSDGMMRAQRSGDASQAREMVESWIQALRASDFQSERVAFLYVANHVLQKTLFGESEAIKTPLCVELFSQHLEEAVALVCNSPMDRQNVTRLLELWHEKEIFSDVQVLKMWRCTGEDIPGFLEAAAAADGEADAKQSKMTGNDVDMEELPVNQDPAGELHHVLPMKLNSHSANPVLDVLKKIDHHKTAVKFLDLQIKQRHQFLLKDTAMRYQTAADIVADRATASSQIKQRAEDCLRLVKVRNKFIREVGKLKAQLTEAIANMIDYEEEAATKIEQKLEQCDEIDLGLMDVTDHQKQFSEEWSRARFVSRERRKQREEIQRQKDEEIARLHQEAIAESAMHAMNLEADINFNSASELQSLSKEFKDRPQEKDTKTDNENELVWNPIRKELVPLRSLNVDWEDWRDH
;
A
#
# COMPACT_ATOMS: atom_id res chain seq x y z
N MET A 1 -3.20 -20.18 -28.60
CA MET A 1 -2.25 -19.19 -28.06
C MET A 1 -2.74 -17.78 -28.35
N GLU A 2 -2.99 -17.42 -29.62
CA GLU A 2 -3.53 -16.10 -29.98
C GLU A 2 -4.83 -15.72 -29.28
N GLU A 3 -5.81 -16.63 -29.23
CA GLU A 3 -7.09 -16.45 -28.49
C GLU A 3 -6.84 -16.10 -27.02
N PHE A 4 -6.00 -16.88 -26.33
CA PHE A 4 -5.64 -16.60 -24.93
C PHE A 4 -4.94 -15.25 -24.75
N LEU A 5 -4.07 -14.81 -25.67
CA LEU A 5 -3.46 -13.48 -25.58
C LEU A 5 -4.49 -12.37 -25.77
N ALA A 6 -5.50 -12.60 -26.62
CA ALA A 6 -6.60 -11.65 -26.78
C ALA A 6 -7.43 -11.57 -25.49
N ASP A 7 -7.83 -12.71 -24.94
CA ASP A 7 -8.59 -12.77 -23.68
C ASP A 7 -7.81 -12.15 -22.51
N LEU A 8 -6.51 -12.41 -22.41
CA LEU A 8 -5.64 -11.88 -21.36
C LEU A 8 -5.48 -10.35 -21.44
N ARG A 9 -5.53 -9.77 -22.64
CA ARG A 9 -5.49 -8.30 -22.83
C ARG A 9 -6.79 -7.62 -22.43
N GLU A 10 -7.90 -8.33 -22.50
CA GLU A 10 -9.24 -7.85 -22.13
C GLU A 10 -9.65 -8.33 -20.73
N LEU A 11 -8.68 -8.77 -19.92
CA LEU A 11 -8.94 -9.28 -18.59
C LEU A 11 -9.42 -8.18 -17.65
N ASP A 12 -10.56 -8.44 -17.01
CA ASP A 12 -11.15 -7.66 -15.93
C ASP A 12 -11.63 -8.61 -14.80
N GLU A 13 -12.20 -8.07 -13.72
CA GLU A 13 -12.71 -8.80 -12.57
C GLU A 13 -14.00 -9.58 -12.85
N THR A 14 -14.58 -9.47 -14.05
CA THR A 14 -15.80 -10.20 -14.37
C THR A 14 -15.52 -11.69 -14.47
N GLN A 15 -16.48 -12.47 -13.97
CA GLN A 15 -16.39 -13.92 -13.99
C GLN A 15 -16.18 -14.48 -15.41
N GLU A 16 -16.85 -13.89 -16.41
CA GLU A 16 -16.75 -14.33 -17.82
C GLU A 16 -15.32 -14.17 -18.37
N ARG A 17 -14.67 -13.03 -18.11
CA ARG A 17 -13.28 -12.78 -18.57
C ARG A 17 -12.27 -13.65 -17.84
N VAL A 18 -12.43 -13.80 -16.52
CA VAL A 18 -11.60 -14.71 -15.72
C VAL A 18 -11.74 -16.15 -16.21
N GLU A 19 -12.97 -16.60 -16.51
CA GLU A 19 -13.25 -17.93 -17.03
C GLU A 19 -12.65 -18.14 -18.42
N ALA A 20 -12.76 -17.17 -19.34
CA ALA A 20 -12.20 -17.27 -20.68
C ALA A 20 -10.68 -17.54 -20.65
N VAL A 21 -9.93 -16.72 -19.90
CA VAL A 21 -8.47 -16.85 -19.77
C VAL A 21 -8.09 -18.18 -19.10
N SER A 22 -8.75 -18.51 -17.99
CA SER A 22 -8.45 -19.72 -17.22
C SER A 22 -8.82 -21.00 -17.97
N ASP A 23 -9.92 -21.03 -18.72
CA ASP A 23 -10.31 -22.18 -19.54
C ASP A 23 -9.30 -22.40 -20.67
N GLY A 24 -8.74 -21.33 -21.25
CA GLY A 24 -7.60 -21.40 -22.15
C GLY A 24 -6.42 -22.16 -21.52
N MET A 25 -6.03 -21.80 -20.29
CA MET A 25 -4.95 -22.48 -19.56
C MET A 25 -5.30 -23.94 -19.22
N MET A 26 -6.55 -24.21 -18.84
CA MET A 26 -7.03 -25.57 -18.55
C MET A 26 -7.00 -26.48 -19.79
N ARG A 27 -7.27 -25.93 -20.99
CA ARG A 27 -7.15 -26.68 -22.25
C ARG A 27 -5.70 -27.15 -22.47
N ALA A 28 -4.71 -26.28 -22.23
CA ALA A 28 -3.28 -26.63 -22.34
C ALA A 28 -2.84 -27.64 -21.26
N GLN A 29 -3.41 -27.57 -20.05
CA GLN A 29 -3.16 -28.57 -19.02
C GLN A 29 -3.71 -29.95 -19.40
N ARG A 30 -4.94 -30.02 -19.93
CA ARG A 30 -5.58 -31.29 -20.33
C ARG A 30 -4.90 -31.94 -21.53
N SER A 31 -4.35 -31.15 -22.45
CA SER A 31 -3.55 -31.68 -23.56
C SER A 31 -2.18 -32.20 -23.10
N GLY A 32 -1.74 -31.86 -21.88
CA GLY A 32 -0.45 -32.24 -21.34
C GLY A 32 0.74 -31.54 -22.00
N ASP A 33 0.48 -30.46 -22.77
CA ASP A 33 1.54 -29.70 -23.42
C ASP A 33 2.23 -28.78 -22.42
N ALA A 34 3.33 -29.29 -21.84
CA ALA A 34 4.10 -28.56 -20.85
C ALA A 34 4.79 -27.30 -21.39
N SER A 35 5.05 -27.23 -22.71
CA SER A 35 5.67 -26.07 -23.33
C SER A 35 4.67 -24.93 -23.43
N GLN A 36 3.47 -25.24 -23.92
CA GLN A 36 2.38 -24.30 -24.08
C GLN A 36 1.89 -23.79 -22.73
N ALA A 37 1.67 -24.68 -21.75
CA ALA A 37 1.22 -24.26 -20.42
C ALA A 37 2.24 -23.31 -19.74
N ARG A 38 3.54 -23.58 -19.90
CA ARG A 38 4.60 -22.68 -19.40
C ARG A 38 4.57 -21.33 -20.10
N GLU A 39 4.44 -21.31 -21.41
CA GLU A 39 4.35 -20.06 -22.20
C GLU A 39 3.13 -19.22 -21.80
N MET A 40 1.99 -19.86 -21.52
CA MET A 40 0.78 -19.18 -21.07
C MET A 40 0.93 -18.58 -19.67
N VAL A 41 1.54 -19.30 -18.72
CA VAL A 41 1.82 -18.77 -17.37
C VAL A 41 2.86 -17.64 -17.43
N GLU A 42 3.88 -17.76 -18.28
CA GLU A 42 4.87 -16.70 -18.46
C GLU A 42 4.22 -15.44 -19.10
N SER A 43 3.34 -15.62 -20.07
CA SER A 43 2.57 -14.52 -20.67
C SER A 43 1.64 -13.84 -19.64
N TRP A 44 1.03 -14.62 -18.75
CA TRP A 44 0.19 -14.10 -17.65
C TRP A 44 0.98 -13.22 -16.69
N ILE A 45 2.15 -13.68 -16.21
CA ILE A 45 2.97 -12.86 -15.29
C ILE A 45 3.59 -11.65 -16.00
N GLN A 46 3.97 -11.78 -17.27
CA GLN A 46 4.46 -10.65 -18.07
C GLN A 46 3.39 -9.57 -18.28
N ALA A 47 2.15 -9.98 -18.56
CA ALA A 47 1.02 -9.06 -18.66
C ALA A 47 0.77 -8.35 -17.32
N LEU A 48 0.84 -9.07 -16.19
CA LEU A 48 0.72 -8.44 -14.86
C LEU A 48 1.86 -7.43 -14.59
N ARG A 49 3.11 -7.76 -14.93
CA ARG A 49 4.27 -6.83 -14.79
C ARG A 49 4.11 -5.57 -15.63
N ALA A 50 3.54 -5.71 -16.83
CA ALA A 50 3.36 -4.64 -17.81
C ALA A 50 2.04 -3.85 -17.62
N SER A 51 1.11 -4.35 -16.82
CA SER A 51 -0.18 -3.71 -16.57
C SER A 51 -0.02 -2.29 -16.02
N ASP A 52 -0.97 -1.42 -16.34
CA ASP A 52 -0.96 -0.01 -15.91
C ASP A 52 -1.71 0.17 -14.57
N PHE A 53 -2.01 1.44 -14.22
CA PHE A 53 -2.74 1.77 -12.99
C PHE A 53 -4.26 1.59 -13.11
N GLN A 54 -4.80 1.55 -14.34
CA GLN A 54 -6.23 1.39 -14.61
C GLN A 54 -6.62 -0.09 -14.69
N SER A 55 -5.62 -0.95 -14.89
CA SER A 55 -5.78 -2.39 -14.95
C SER A 55 -6.29 -2.96 -13.62
N GLU A 56 -7.32 -3.81 -13.69
CA GLU A 56 -7.87 -4.54 -12.54
C GLU A 56 -6.96 -5.72 -12.17
N ARG A 57 -5.81 -5.41 -11.57
CA ARG A 57 -4.71 -6.36 -11.35
C ARG A 57 -5.10 -7.58 -10.51
N VAL A 58 -6.09 -7.47 -9.63
CA VAL A 58 -6.58 -8.60 -8.84
C VAL A 58 -7.20 -9.70 -9.71
N ALA A 59 -7.73 -9.37 -10.89
CA ALA A 59 -8.25 -10.33 -11.85
C ALA A 59 -7.22 -11.39 -12.25
N PHE A 60 -5.93 -11.03 -12.31
CA PHE A 60 -4.85 -11.98 -12.56
C PHE A 60 -4.76 -13.07 -11.49
N LEU A 61 -4.97 -12.72 -10.22
CA LEU A 61 -5.03 -13.69 -9.13
C LEU A 61 -6.34 -14.47 -9.12
N TYR A 62 -7.45 -13.90 -9.59
CA TYR A 62 -8.68 -14.66 -9.81
C TYR A 62 -8.51 -15.72 -10.89
N VAL A 63 -7.82 -15.42 -12.00
CA VAL A 63 -7.44 -16.41 -13.02
C VAL A 63 -6.61 -17.54 -12.39
N ALA A 64 -5.55 -17.20 -11.66
CA ALA A 64 -4.70 -18.19 -11.00
C ALA A 64 -5.51 -19.06 -10.01
N ASN A 65 -6.32 -18.44 -9.16
CA ASN A 65 -7.20 -19.13 -8.23
C ASN A 65 -8.16 -20.09 -8.96
N HIS A 66 -8.78 -19.64 -10.04
CA HIS A 66 -9.73 -20.45 -10.80
C HIS A 66 -9.05 -21.66 -11.47
N VAL A 67 -7.87 -21.47 -12.06
CA VAL A 67 -7.07 -22.58 -12.62
C VAL A 67 -6.67 -23.58 -11.53
N LEU A 68 -6.16 -23.11 -10.39
CA LEU A 68 -5.77 -23.96 -9.26
C LEU A 68 -6.95 -24.77 -8.73
N GLN A 69 -8.12 -24.13 -8.55
CA GLN A 69 -9.31 -24.82 -8.05
C GLN A 69 -9.84 -25.87 -9.03
N LYS A 70 -9.98 -25.54 -10.32
CA LYS A 70 -10.41 -26.51 -11.34
C LYS A 70 -9.42 -27.67 -11.49
N THR A 71 -8.16 -27.41 -11.21
CA THR A 71 -7.08 -28.38 -11.34
C THR A 71 -7.00 -29.35 -10.16
N LEU A 72 -7.14 -28.85 -8.93
CA LEU A 72 -7.01 -29.65 -7.71
C LEU A 72 -8.31 -30.34 -7.29
N PHE A 73 -9.46 -29.72 -7.59
CA PHE A 73 -10.77 -30.18 -7.13
C PHE A 73 -11.73 -30.53 -8.28
N GLY A 74 -11.29 -30.43 -9.53
CA GLY A 74 -12.07 -30.86 -10.69
C GLY A 74 -12.11 -32.38 -10.85
N GLU A 75 -13.04 -32.89 -11.65
CA GLU A 75 -13.28 -34.33 -11.90
C GLU A 75 -12.16 -35.02 -12.73
N SER A 76 -10.92 -34.52 -12.72
CA SER A 76 -9.85 -35.04 -13.56
C SER A 76 -9.06 -36.15 -12.86
N GLU A 77 -9.17 -37.38 -13.37
CA GLU A 77 -8.35 -38.52 -12.93
C GLU A 77 -6.87 -38.34 -13.36
N ALA A 78 -6.00 -37.87 -12.47
CA ALA A 78 -4.57 -38.23 -12.48
C ALA A 78 -3.83 -37.81 -11.21
N ILE A 79 -3.19 -38.80 -10.57
CA ILE A 79 -2.46 -38.75 -9.29
C ILE A 79 -1.05 -38.10 -9.44
N LYS A 80 -0.90 -37.07 -10.27
CA LYS A 80 0.36 -36.31 -10.38
C LYS A 80 0.12 -34.85 -10.01
N THR A 81 1.07 -34.25 -9.30
CA THR A 81 1.07 -32.81 -9.04
C THR A 81 0.76 -32.08 -10.34
N PRO A 82 -0.36 -31.35 -10.43
CA PRO A 82 -0.77 -30.82 -11.72
C PRO A 82 0.21 -29.74 -12.19
N LEU A 83 0.58 -29.79 -13.47
CA LEU A 83 1.59 -28.93 -14.07
C LEU A 83 1.38 -27.43 -13.76
N CYS A 84 0.15 -26.93 -13.83
CA CYS A 84 -0.13 -25.52 -13.57
C CYS A 84 0.10 -25.13 -12.11
N VAL A 85 -0.08 -26.05 -11.15
CA VAL A 85 0.20 -25.77 -9.72
C VAL A 85 1.69 -25.48 -9.52
N GLU A 86 2.56 -26.29 -10.14
CA GLU A 86 4.00 -26.08 -10.08
C GLU A 86 4.45 -24.81 -10.80
N LEU A 87 3.83 -24.49 -11.95
CA LEU A 87 4.15 -23.28 -12.71
C LEU A 87 3.70 -22.00 -11.98
N PHE A 88 2.47 -21.96 -11.47
CA PHE A 88 1.99 -20.80 -10.70
C PHE A 88 2.80 -20.59 -9.43
N SER A 89 3.17 -21.67 -8.72
CA SER A 89 3.95 -21.59 -7.49
C SER A 89 5.28 -20.82 -7.65
N GLN A 90 5.84 -20.76 -8.87
CA GLN A 90 7.07 -20.01 -9.15
C GLN A 90 6.86 -18.49 -9.19
N HIS A 91 5.64 -18.04 -9.48
CA HIS A 91 5.33 -16.63 -9.74
C HIS A 91 4.32 -16.03 -8.77
N LEU A 92 3.63 -16.83 -7.95
CA LEU A 92 2.57 -16.33 -7.06
C LEU A 92 3.07 -15.33 -6.01
N GLU A 93 4.27 -15.51 -5.45
CA GLU A 93 4.85 -14.53 -4.52
C GLU A 93 5.04 -13.16 -5.20
N GLU A 94 5.55 -13.17 -6.44
CA GLU A 94 5.71 -11.97 -7.25
C GLU A 94 4.36 -11.34 -7.61
N ALA A 95 3.40 -12.15 -8.05
CA ALA A 95 2.08 -11.71 -8.48
C ALA A 95 1.31 -11.06 -7.32
N VAL A 96 1.29 -11.69 -6.14
CA VAL A 96 0.71 -11.12 -4.92
C VAL A 96 1.33 -9.75 -4.64
N ALA A 97 2.66 -9.66 -4.69
CA ALA A 97 3.36 -8.39 -4.46
C ALA A 97 3.06 -7.33 -5.52
N LEU A 98 2.79 -7.71 -6.79
CA LEU A 98 2.43 -6.77 -7.86
C LEU A 98 0.98 -6.29 -7.78
N VAL A 99 0.09 -7.05 -7.14
CA VAL A 99 -1.33 -6.71 -6.99
C VAL A 99 -1.57 -5.80 -5.77
N CYS A 100 -0.85 -5.98 -4.66
CA CYS A 100 -1.10 -5.28 -3.38
C CYS A 100 -0.70 -3.79 -3.34
N ASN A 101 -1.20 -2.98 -4.28
CA ASN A 101 -0.89 -1.54 -4.38
C ASN A 101 -1.91 -0.64 -3.66
N SER A 102 -3.12 -1.14 -3.38
CA SER A 102 -4.17 -0.41 -2.65
C SER A 102 -4.72 -1.20 -1.46
N PRO A 103 -5.40 -0.55 -0.49
CA PRO A 103 -6.08 -1.25 0.61
C PRO A 103 -7.15 -2.23 0.13
N MET A 104 -7.88 -1.91 -0.94
CA MET A 104 -8.91 -2.78 -1.51
C MET A 104 -8.26 -4.05 -2.10
N ASP A 105 -7.18 -3.89 -2.87
CA ASP A 105 -6.44 -5.03 -3.43
C ASP A 105 -5.91 -5.94 -2.32
N ARG A 106 -5.38 -5.36 -1.24
CA ARG A 106 -4.89 -6.14 -0.09
C ARG A 106 -5.99 -6.95 0.56
N GLN A 107 -7.17 -6.37 0.75
CA GLN A 107 -8.31 -7.09 1.31
C GLN A 107 -8.72 -8.28 0.44
N ASN A 108 -8.78 -8.09 -0.89
CA ASN A 108 -9.11 -9.17 -1.81
C ASN A 108 -8.02 -10.26 -1.82
N VAL A 109 -6.75 -9.85 -1.80
CA VAL A 109 -5.61 -10.76 -1.80
C VAL A 109 -5.51 -11.56 -0.49
N THR A 110 -5.65 -10.92 0.68
CA THR A 110 -5.64 -11.65 1.96
C THR A 110 -6.78 -12.63 2.03
N ARG A 111 -7.96 -12.28 1.53
CA ARG A 111 -9.10 -13.22 1.45
C ARG A 111 -8.81 -14.41 0.54
N LEU A 112 -8.12 -14.21 -0.58
CA LEU A 112 -7.65 -15.30 -1.44
C LEU A 112 -6.62 -16.20 -0.74
N LEU A 113 -5.67 -15.61 0.00
CA LEU A 113 -4.66 -16.37 0.73
C LEU A 113 -5.28 -17.20 1.87
N GLU A 114 -6.25 -16.64 2.59
CA GLU A 114 -7.07 -17.37 3.56
C GLU A 114 -7.78 -18.55 2.90
N LEU A 115 -8.43 -18.33 1.75
CA LEU A 115 -9.12 -19.37 1.01
C LEU A 115 -8.16 -20.49 0.57
N TRP A 116 -6.95 -20.15 0.13
CA TRP A 116 -5.94 -21.14 -0.27
C TRP A 116 -5.40 -21.93 0.92
N HIS A 117 -5.29 -21.32 2.10
CA HIS A 117 -4.99 -22.02 3.34
C HIS A 117 -6.13 -22.94 3.76
N GLU A 118 -7.37 -22.43 3.83
CA GLU A 118 -8.58 -23.20 4.21
C GLU A 118 -8.79 -24.43 3.32
N LYS A 119 -8.45 -24.33 2.03
CA LYS A 119 -8.55 -25.42 1.06
C LYS A 119 -7.28 -26.30 0.96
N GLU A 120 -6.27 -26.05 1.80
CA GLU A 120 -5.00 -26.78 1.80
C GLU A 120 -4.31 -26.81 0.41
N ILE A 121 -4.48 -25.74 -0.39
CA ILE A 121 -3.84 -25.62 -1.71
C ILE A 121 -2.33 -25.40 -1.55
N PHE A 122 -1.94 -24.65 -0.52
CA PHE A 122 -0.55 -24.34 -0.18
C PHE A 122 -0.29 -24.57 1.31
N SER A 123 0.95 -24.92 1.65
CA SER A 123 1.39 -25.03 3.05
C SER A 123 1.44 -23.66 3.74
N ASP A 124 1.34 -23.64 5.06
CA ASP A 124 1.42 -22.41 5.86
C ASP A 124 2.71 -21.61 5.60
N VAL A 125 3.82 -22.28 5.33
CA VAL A 125 5.09 -21.63 4.97
C VAL A 125 4.99 -20.90 3.63
N GLN A 126 4.32 -21.50 2.64
CA GLN A 126 4.10 -20.86 1.34
C GLN A 126 3.11 -19.70 1.46
N VAL A 127 2.00 -19.88 2.20
CA VAL A 127 1.02 -18.82 2.45
C VAL A 127 1.67 -17.66 3.20
N LEU A 128 2.51 -17.92 4.20
CA LEU A 128 3.26 -16.90 4.94
C LEU A 128 4.18 -16.07 4.04
N LYS A 129 4.89 -16.72 3.09
CA LYS A 129 5.75 -16.00 2.12
C LYS A 129 4.94 -15.02 1.27
N MET A 130 3.79 -15.45 0.78
CA MET A 130 2.87 -14.61 0.02
C MET A 130 2.23 -13.54 0.90
N TRP A 131 1.85 -13.85 2.14
CA TRP A 131 1.25 -12.90 3.08
C TRP A 131 2.20 -11.75 3.41
N ARG A 132 3.49 -12.02 3.60
CA ARG A 132 4.50 -10.97 3.80
C ARG A 132 4.66 -10.04 2.59
N CYS A 133 4.10 -10.36 1.43
CA CYS A 133 4.08 -9.47 0.28
C CYS A 133 2.92 -8.47 0.31
N THR A 134 1.88 -8.71 1.12
CA THR A 134 0.73 -7.81 1.26
C THR A 134 1.04 -6.62 2.18
N GLY A 135 1.96 -6.80 3.12
CA GLY A 135 2.29 -5.84 4.17
C GLY A 135 1.24 -5.75 5.28
N GLU A 136 0.24 -6.65 5.28
CA GLU A 136 -0.77 -6.76 6.34
C GLU A 136 -0.22 -7.51 7.57
N ASP A 137 -0.89 -7.33 8.71
CA ASP A 137 -0.53 -8.03 9.94
C ASP A 137 -0.68 -9.54 9.76
N ILE A 138 0.23 -10.30 10.40
CA ILE A 138 0.23 -11.75 10.31
C ILE A 138 -0.97 -12.30 11.11
N PRO A 139 -1.88 -13.08 10.49
CA PRO A 139 -3.03 -13.65 11.16
C PRO A 139 -2.62 -14.81 12.07
N GLY A 140 -3.46 -15.10 13.06
CA GLY A 140 -3.19 -16.12 14.10
C GLY A 140 -2.82 -17.50 13.54
N PHE A 141 -3.43 -17.93 12.42
CA PHE A 141 -3.13 -19.23 11.81
C PHE A 141 -1.71 -19.34 11.22
N LEU A 142 -1.03 -18.21 10.97
CA LEU A 142 0.34 -18.17 10.46
C LEU A 142 1.39 -17.87 11.55
N GLU A 143 1.00 -17.59 12.79
CA GLU A 143 1.93 -17.26 13.88
C GLU A 143 2.95 -18.37 14.15
N ALA A 144 2.51 -19.63 14.10
CA ALA A 144 3.39 -20.78 14.30
C ALA A 144 4.45 -20.89 13.20
N ALA A 145 4.04 -20.68 11.94
CA ALA A 145 4.95 -20.66 10.80
C ALA A 145 5.92 -19.46 10.88
N ALA A 146 5.44 -18.29 11.31
CA ALA A 146 6.26 -17.10 11.49
C ALA A 146 7.31 -17.26 12.60
N ALA A 147 6.94 -17.91 13.72
CA ALA A 147 7.86 -18.21 14.80
C ALA A 147 8.96 -19.19 14.38
N ALA A 148 8.60 -20.25 13.65
CA ALA A 148 9.56 -21.23 13.15
C ALA A 148 10.54 -20.66 12.11
N ASP A 149 10.08 -19.76 11.25
CA ASP A 149 10.90 -19.05 10.26
C ASP A 149 11.93 -18.12 10.93
N GLY A 150 11.53 -17.43 12.01
CA GLY A 150 12.43 -16.60 12.82
C GLY A 150 13.51 -17.37 13.59
N GLU A 151 13.24 -18.62 13.98
CA GLU A 151 14.22 -19.48 14.67
C GLU A 151 15.26 -20.11 13.73
N ALA A 152 14.91 -20.36 12.47
CA ALA A 152 15.81 -20.95 11.47
C ALA A 152 16.97 -19.99 11.12
N ASP A 153 16.67 -18.70 10.98
CA ASP A 153 17.67 -17.68 10.62
C ASP A 153 18.57 -17.27 11.81
N ALA A 154 18.07 -17.35 13.05
CA ALA A 154 18.89 -17.16 14.25
C ALA A 154 19.97 -18.26 14.41
N LYS A 155 19.76 -19.45 13.82
CA LYS A 155 20.77 -20.53 13.79
C LYS A 155 21.77 -20.39 12.65
N GLN A 156 21.40 -19.79 11.51
CA GLN A 156 22.37 -19.52 10.43
C GLN A 156 23.38 -18.44 10.80
N SER A 157 22.99 -17.43 11.59
CA SER A 157 23.93 -16.40 12.10
C SER A 157 24.90 -16.93 13.17
N LYS A 158 24.62 -18.06 13.80
CA LYS A 158 25.46 -18.68 14.84
C LYS A 158 26.50 -19.68 14.32
N MET A 159 26.52 -19.97 13.01
CA MET A 159 27.33 -21.05 12.45
C MET A 159 28.63 -20.61 11.76
N THR A 160 29.05 -19.35 11.95
CA THR A 160 30.38 -18.88 11.52
C THR A 160 31.08 -18.17 12.68
N GLY A 161 31.99 -18.88 13.34
CA GLY A 161 32.99 -18.32 14.24
C GLY A 161 32.86 -18.70 15.71
N ASN A 162 33.25 -19.92 16.07
CA ASN A 162 33.89 -20.13 17.37
C ASN A 162 35.26 -19.45 17.30
N ASP A 163 35.46 -18.37 18.03
CA ASP A 163 36.55 -18.28 19.00
C ASP A 163 36.42 -17.02 19.86
N VAL A 164 36.86 -17.19 21.10
CA VAL A 164 36.93 -16.19 22.16
C VAL A 164 38.10 -15.26 21.88
N ASP A 165 37.85 -13.98 21.58
CA ASP A 165 38.60 -12.87 22.18
C ASP A 165 38.02 -11.50 21.81
N MET A 166 38.24 -10.54 22.70
CA MET A 166 37.96 -9.11 22.52
C MET A 166 38.57 -8.58 21.21
N GLU A 167 37.72 -8.25 20.23
CA GLU A 167 38.11 -7.32 19.16
C GLU A 167 37.01 -6.28 18.92
N GLU A 168 37.47 -5.04 18.80
CA GLU A 168 36.68 -3.83 18.60
C GLU A 168 35.74 -3.97 17.40
N LEU A 169 34.48 -3.58 17.60
CA LEU A 169 33.46 -3.54 16.55
C LEU A 169 33.95 -2.71 15.36
N PRO A 170 34.00 -3.27 14.12
CA PRO A 170 34.29 -2.49 12.94
C PRO A 170 33.16 -1.49 12.69
N VAL A 171 33.51 -0.21 12.62
CA VAL A 171 32.61 0.96 12.53
C VAL A 171 31.82 1.08 11.21
N ASN A 172 31.84 0.08 10.32
CA ASN A 172 31.24 0.18 8.98
C ASN A 172 30.43 -1.06 8.56
N GLN A 173 29.42 -1.43 9.32
CA GLN A 173 28.30 -2.21 8.78
C GLN A 173 27.04 -1.33 8.84
N ASP A 174 26.42 -1.10 7.68
CA ASP A 174 25.17 -0.34 7.57
C ASP A 174 24.09 -1.08 8.37
N PRO A 175 23.61 -0.56 9.50
CA PRO A 175 22.62 -1.25 10.36
C PRO A 175 21.26 -1.42 9.65
N ALA A 176 21.10 -0.87 8.45
CA ALA A 176 19.97 -1.18 7.57
C ALA A 176 20.05 -2.62 7.02
N GLY A 177 21.24 -3.14 6.73
CA GLY A 177 21.45 -4.47 6.15
C GLY A 177 20.92 -5.61 7.02
N GLU A 178 21.13 -5.53 8.35
CA GLU A 178 20.67 -6.54 9.30
C GLU A 178 19.15 -6.48 9.56
N LEU A 179 18.50 -5.33 9.29
CA LEU A 179 17.07 -5.15 9.53
C LEU A 179 16.19 -5.41 8.30
N HIS A 180 16.73 -5.39 7.08
CA HIS A 180 15.96 -5.70 5.87
C HIS A 180 15.31 -7.09 5.87
N HIS A 181 15.89 -8.05 6.62
CA HIS A 181 15.35 -9.41 6.76
C HIS A 181 14.17 -9.53 7.75
N VAL A 182 13.94 -8.51 8.57
CA VAL A 182 12.91 -8.50 9.63
C VAL A 182 11.74 -7.53 9.31
N LEU A 183 11.80 -6.84 8.17
CA LEU A 183 10.72 -5.94 7.76
C LEU A 183 9.46 -6.73 7.38
N PRO A 184 8.25 -6.25 7.74
CA PRO A 184 7.00 -6.98 7.50
C PRO A 184 6.68 -7.18 6.02
N MET A 185 7.10 -6.24 5.18
CA MET A 185 6.84 -6.27 3.73
C MET A 185 8.13 -6.47 2.94
N LYS A 186 8.19 -7.50 2.10
CA LYS A 186 9.28 -7.67 1.13
C LYS A 186 9.08 -6.77 -0.08
N LEU A 187 10.12 -6.04 -0.46
CA LEU A 187 10.17 -5.32 -1.74
C LEU A 187 10.79 -6.25 -2.80
N ASN A 188 10.05 -7.26 -3.24
CA ASN A 188 10.54 -8.33 -4.11
C ASN A 188 10.17 -8.17 -5.60
N SER A 189 9.27 -7.25 -5.96
CA SER A 189 8.88 -7.08 -7.36
C SER A 189 8.69 -5.61 -7.76
N HIS A 190 9.19 -5.31 -8.95
CA HIS A 190 9.13 -4.00 -9.59
C HIS A 190 8.06 -3.99 -10.67
N SER A 191 7.19 -2.99 -10.64
CA SER A 191 6.22 -2.75 -11.70
C SER A 191 6.92 -2.05 -12.87
N ALA A 192 6.59 -2.41 -14.11
CA ALA A 192 7.08 -1.65 -15.27
C ALA A 192 6.50 -0.24 -15.30
N ASN A 193 5.28 -0.07 -14.77
CA ASN A 193 4.69 1.26 -14.55
C ASN A 193 5.46 2.01 -13.44
N PRO A 194 6.06 3.18 -13.74
CA PRO A 194 6.93 3.90 -12.81
C PRO A 194 6.18 4.49 -11.61
N VAL A 195 4.91 4.88 -11.78
CA VAL A 195 4.08 5.40 -10.68
C VAL A 195 3.82 4.29 -9.67
N LEU A 196 3.43 3.10 -10.13
CA LEU A 196 3.15 1.96 -9.27
C LEU A 196 4.40 1.44 -8.56
N ASP A 197 5.55 1.41 -9.24
CA ASP A 197 6.83 1.04 -8.60
C ASP A 197 7.21 2.00 -7.47
N VAL A 198 7.03 3.31 -7.67
CA VAL A 198 7.29 4.31 -6.63
C VAL A 198 6.28 4.21 -5.49
N LEU A 199 4.98 4.02 -5.77
CA LEU A 199 3.96 3.83 -4.74
C LEU A 199 4.27 2.61 -3.87
N LYS A 200 4.70 1.51 -4.47
CA LYS A 200 5.10 0.30 -3.74
C LYS A 200 6.33 0.54 -2.84
N LYS A 201 7.33 1.27 -3.32
CA LYS A 201 8.48 1.69 -2.49
C LYS A 201 8.01 2.54 -1.32
N ILE A 202 7.14 3.52 -1.55
CA ILE A 202 6.58 4.36 -0.48
C ILE A 202 5.88 3.50 0.57
N ASP A 203 5.07 2.54 0.13
CA ASP A 203 4.35 1.68 1.06
C ASP A 203 5.30 0.80 1.88
N HIS A 204 6.33 0.21 1.25
CA HIS A 204 7.37 -0.53 1.96
C HIS A 204 8.02 0.29 3.07
N HIS A 205 8.36 1.55 2.78
CA HIS A 205 8.97 2.43 3.76
C HIS A 205 7.98 2.80 4.88
N LYS A 206 6.70 3.03 4.57
CA LYS A 206 5.67 3.30 5.59
C LYS A 206 5.48 2.10 6.52
N THR A 207 5.41 0.89 5.97
CA THR A 207 5.26 -0.35 6.73
C THR A 207 6.49 -0.62 7.59
N ALA A 208 7.70 -0.37 7.06
CA ALA A 208 8.94 -0.42 7.83
C ALA A 208 8.93 0.56 9.02
N VAL A 209 8.47 1.80 8.81
CA VAL A 209 8.36 2.81 9.88
C VAL A 209 7.36 2.36 10.94
N LYS A 210 6.17 1.88 10.56
CA LYS A 210 5.16 1.37 11.50
C LYS A 210 5.71 0.23 12.35
N PHE A 211 6.39 -0.72 11.73
CA PHE A 211 7.02 -1.85 12.43
C PHE A 211 8.09 -1.39 13.42
N LEU A 212 8.99 -0.49 12.99
CA LEU A 212 10.04 0.04 13.85
C LEU A 212 9.45 0.83 15.02
N ASP A 213 8.39 1.60 14.79
CA ASP A 213 7.68 2.30 15.86
C ASP A 213 7.07 1.34 16.88
N LEU A 214 6.50 0.22 16.43
CA LEU A 214 5.98 -0.81 17.32
C LEU A 214 7.10 -1.47 18.14
N GLN A 215 8.21 -1.86 17.48
CA GLN A 215 9.36 -2.46 18.15
C GLN A 215 10.00 -1.51 19.17
N ILE A 216 10.14 -0.24 18.83
CA ILE A 216 10.66 0.80 19.74
C ILE A 216 9.73 0.95 20.95
N LYS A 217 8.42 1.05 20.72
CA LYS A 217 7.44 1.15 21.81
C LYS A 217 7.45 -0.08 22.71
N GLN A 218 7.47 -1.29 22.17
CA GLN A 218 7.41 -2.53 22.95
C GLN A 218 8.73 -2.83 23.70
N ARG A 219 9.88 -2.78 23.00
CA ARG A 219 11.18 -3.15 23.59
C ARG A 219 11.77 -2.09 24.50
N HIS A 220 11.45 -0.82 24.24
CA HIS A 220 12.04 0.31 24.95
C HIS A 220 11.01 1.15 25.73
N GLN A 221 9.81 0.62 26.00
CA GLN A 221 8.79 1.31 26.81
C GLN A 221 9.35 1.82 28.14
N PHE A 222 10.16 1.01 28.81
CA PHE A 222 10.84 1.37 30.06
C PHE A 222 11.73 2.61 29.90
N LEU A 223 12.49 2.70 28.80
CA LEU A 223 13.30 3.89 28.52
C LEU A 223 12.47 5.11 28.13
N LEU A 224 11.36 4.88 27.42
CA LEU A 224 10.55 5.97 26.90
C LEU A 224 9.62 6.57 27.94
N LYS A 225 9.18 5.79 28.94
CA LYS A 225 8.24 6.23 29.97
C LYS A 225 8.85 6.30 31.36
N ASP A 226 9.61 5.29 31.78
CA ASP A 226 10.00 5.16 33.18
C ASP A 226 11.31 5.89 33.48
N THR A 227 12.28 5.89 32.56
CA THR A 227 13.57 6.53 32.83
C THR A 227 13.55 8.04 32.82
N ALA A 228 12.66 8.68 32.04
CA ALA A 228 12.54 10.14 32.03
C ALA A 228 11.97 10.70 33.34
N MET A 229 11.09 9.96 34.01
CA MET A 229 10.58 10.35 35.33
C MET A 229 11.55 9.97 36.45
N ARG A 230 12.26 8.85 36.30
CA ARG A 230 13.13 8.27 37.34
C ARG A 230 14.53 8.85 37.40
N TYR A 231 15.07 9.32 36.28
CA TYR A 231 16.41 9.89 36.18
C TYR A 231 16.34 11.29 35.58
N GLN A 232 16.26 12.31 36.44
CA GLN A 232 16.22 13.72 36.02
C GLN A 232 17.62 14.33 35.99
N THR A 233 18.52 13.80 36.81
CA THR A 233 19.90 14.24 36.94
C THR A 233 20.87 13.08 36.80
N ALA A 234 22.14 13.39 36.48
CA ALA A 234 23.20 12.38 36.43
C ALA A 234 23.41 11.68 37.80
N ALA A 235 23.09 12.35 38.90
CA ALA A 235 23.19 11.79 40.25
C ALA A 235 22.15 10.68 40.49
N ASP A 236 20.95 10.79 39.91
CA ASP A 236 19.88 9.80 40.06
C ASP A 236 20.26 8.44 39.45
N ILE A 237 21.02 8.47 38.34
CA ILE A 237 21.54 7.28 37.66
C ILE A 237 22.60 6.58 38.51
N VAL A 238 23.44 7.36 39.20
CA VAL A 238 24.49 6.84 40.09
C VAL A 238 23.90 6.34 41.41
N ALA A 239 22.80 6.93 41.86
CA ALA A 239 22.09 6.53 43.07
C ALA A 239 21.25 5.24 42.90
N ASP A 240 20.86 4.90 41.66
CA ASP A 240 20.12 3.67 41.39
C ASP A 240 21.01 2.43 41.44
N ARG A 241 20.84 1.64 42.50
CA ARG A 241 21.54 0.36 42.70
C ARG A 241 20.79 -0.84 42.10
N ALA A 242 19.55 -0.66 41.65
CA ALA A 242 18.71 -1.75 41.13
C ALA A 242 18.96 -2.01 39.64
N THR A 243 19.33 -0.98 38.88
CA THR A 243 19.60 -1.09 37.43
C THR A 243 21.06 -0.74 37.16
N ALA A 244 21.82 -1.65 36.57
CA ALA A 244 23.20 -1.34 36.22
C ALA A 244 23.26 -0.26 35.14
N SER A 245 24.09 0.78 35.35
CA SER A 245 24.27 1.88 34.38
C SER A 245 24.66 1.37 32.97
N SER A 246 25.42 0.28 32.89
CA SER A 246 25.76 -0.41 31.63
C SER A 246 24.53 -0.94 30.89
N GLN A 247 23.52 -1.45 31.60
CA GLN A 247 22.27 -1.94 31.00
C GLN A 247 21.41 -0.79 30.46
N ILE A 248 21.35 0.34 31.17
CA ILE A 248 20.64 1.54 30.69
C ILE A 248 21.32 2.07 29.43
N LYS A 249 22.66 2.16 29.44
CA LYS A 249 23.46 2.58 28.28
C LYS A 249 23.21 1.68 27.08
N GLN A 250 23.30 0.35 27.25
CA GLN A 250 23.08 -0.61 26.17
C GLN A 250 21.65 -0.49 25.58
N ARG A 251 20.63 -0.44 26.45
CA ARG A 251 19.24 -0.28 25.99
C ARG A 251 19.04 1.06 25.25
N ALA A 252 19.69 2.12 25.68
CA ALA A 252 19.61 3.44 25.05
C ALA A 252 20.30 3.46 23.69
N GLU A 253 21.47 2.81 23.58
CA GLU A 253 22.18 2.63 22.31
C GLU A 253 21.38 1.79 21.30
N ASP A 254 20.76 0.70 21.76
CA ASP A 254 19.89 -0.14 20.94
C ASP A 254 18.63 0.64 20.47
N CYS A 255 17.99 1.39 21.37
CA CYS A 255 16.85 2.25 21.03
C CYS A 255 17.25 3.32 20.00
N LEU A 256 18.40 3.97 20.20
CA LEU A 256 18.92 4.98 19.29
C LEU A 256 19.24 4.38 17.91
N ARG A 257 19.75 3.14 17.86
CA ARG A 257 19.99 2.42 16.59
C ARG A 257 18.69 2.24 15.82
N LEU A 258 17.63 1.74 16.47
CA LEU A 258 16.31 1.58 15.84
C LEU A 258 15.72 2.91 15.37
N VAL A 259 15.80 3.96 16.20
CA VAL A 259 15.33 5.31 15.85
C VAL A 259 16.10 5.87 14.63
N LYS A 260 17.42 5.65 14.56
CA LYS A 260 18.23 6.07 13.41
C LYS A 260 17.78 5.40 12.11
N VAL A 261 17.52 4.09 12.14
CA VAL A 261 17.01 3.33 10.98
C VAL A 261 15.61 3.81 10.59
N ARG A 262 14.71 3.97 11.58
CA ARG A 262 13.35 4.52 11.36
C ARG A 262 13.38 5.89 10.69
N ASN A 263 14.27 6.77 11.15
CA ASN A 263 14.43 8.10 10.55
C ASN A 263 15.07 8.07 9.16
N LYS A 264 15.86 7.03 8.81
CA LYS A 264 16.34 6.81 7.43
C LYS A 264 15.15 6.58 6.49
N PHE A 265 14.27 5.63 6.82
CA PHE A 265 13.06 5.36 6.04
C PHE A 265 12.15 6.59 5.89
N ILE A 266 11.92 7.35 6.97
CA ILE A 266 11.10 8.57 6.91
C ILE A 266 11.68 9.62 5.95
N ARG A 267 13.00 9.81 5.96
CA ARG A 267 13.66 10.76 5.03
C ARG A 267 13.56 10.28 3.58
N GLU A 268 13.70 8.98 3.36
CA GLU A 268 13.58 8.37 2.03
C GLU A 268 12.15 8.47 1.48
N VAL A 269 11.11 8.36 2.33
CA VAL A 269 9.72 8.65 1.92
C VAL A 269 9.57 10.05 1.34
N GLY A 270 10.27 11.05 1.90
CA GLY A 270 10.28 12.41 1.35
C GLY A 270 10.83 12.47 -0.09
N LYS A 271 11.91 11.73 -0.36
CA LYS A 271 12.49 11.62 -1.71
C LYS A 271 11.57 10.87 -2.66
N LEU A 272 10.97 9.76 -2.20
CA LEU A 272 10.04 8.97 -2.99
C LEU A 272 8.77 9.74 -3.36
N LYS A 273 8.29 10.64 -2.48
CA LYS A 273 7.18 11.54 -2.82
C LYS A 273 7.52 12.47 -3.99
N ALA A 274 8.74 13.02 -4.02
CA ALA A 274 9.19 13.84 -5.15
C ALA A 274 9.29 13.01 -6.44
N GLN A 275 9.86 11.80 -6.36
CA GLN A 275 9.90 10.86 -7.49
C GLN A 275 8.51 10.47 -7.98
N LEU A 276 7.53 10.34 -7.08
CA LEU A 276 6.15 10.04 -7.45
C LEU A 276 5.54 11.19 -8.25
N THR A 277 5.72 12.43 -7.79
CA THR A 277 5.24 13.62 -8.52
C THR A 277 5.86 13.70 -9.91
N GLU A 278 7.16 13.43 -10.03
CA GLU A 278 7.87 13.39 -11.32
C GLU A 278 7.35 12.26 -12.23
N ALA A 279 7.16 11.05 -11.68
CA ALA A 279 6.65 9.91 -12.43
C ALA A 279 5.21 10.16 -12.93
N ILE A 280 4.36 10.80 -12.12
CA ILE A 280 3.00 11.18 -12.51
C ILE A 280 3.04 12.21 -13.64
N ALA A 281 3.85 13.26 -13.52
CA ALA A 281 3.98 14.28 -14.56
C ALA A 281 4.44 13.68 -15.89
N ASN A 282 5.51 12.88 -15.86
CA ASN A 282 6.02 12.21 -17.06
C ASN A 282 4.99 11.26 -17.71
N MET A 283 4.13 10.62 -16.91
CA MET A 283 3.09 9.73 -17.41
C MET A 283 1.95 10.50 -18.07
N ILE A 284 1.54 11.64 -17.48
CA ILE A 284 0.56 12.55 -18.09
C ILE A 284 1.08 13.07 -19.43
N ASP A 285 2.34 13.55 -19.47
CA ASP A 285 2.96 14.05 -20.71
C ASP A 285 3.00 12.95 -21.80
N TYR A 286 3.32 11.71 -21.41
CA TYR A 286 3.31 10.57 -22.32
C TYR A 286 1.89 10.23 -22.84
N GLU A 287 0.88 10.27 -21.97
CA GLU A 287 -0.51 10.04 -22.36
C GLU A 287 -1.01 11.13 -23.33
N GLU A 288 -0.68 12.40 -23.09
CA GLU A 288 -0.98 13.51 -24.00
C GLU A 288 -0.27 13.33 -25.36
N GLU A 289 1.01 12.94 -25.37
CA GLU A 289 1.74 12.65 -26.62
C GLU A 289 1.13 11.44 -27.37
N ALA A 290 0.70 10.41 -26.65
CA ALA A 290 0.04 9.25 -27.25
C ALA A 290 -1.33 9.64 -27.84
N ALA A 291 -2.12 10.43 -27.13
CA ALA A 291 -3.42 10.93 -27.59
C ALA A 291 -3.27 11.76 -28.87
N THR A 292 -2.31 12.69 -28.90
CA THR A 292 -2.02 13.50 -30.11
C THR A 292 -1.56 12.64 -31.29
N LYS A 293 -0.76 11.58 -31.07
CA LYS A 293 -0.39 10.62 -32.13
C LYS A 293 -1.60 9.83 -32.65
N ILE A 294 -2.51 9.42 -31.77
CA ILE A 294 -3.75 8.73 -32.16
C ILE A 294 -4.61 9.67 -33.00
N GLU A 295 -4.78 10.92 -32.58
CA GLU A 295 -5.51 11.94 -33.35
C GLU A 295 -4.88 12.14 -34.73
N GLN A 296 -3.55 12.29 -34.82
CA GLN A 296 -2.84 12.39 -36.11
C GLN A 296 -3.06 11.15 -36.99
N LYS A 297 -3.11 9.95 -36.41
CA LYS A 297 -3.37 8.71 -37.16
C LYS A 297 -4.82 8.62 -37.63
N LEU A 298 -5.79 9.06 -36.82
CA LEU A 298 -7.18 9.17 -37.23
C LEU A 298 -7.37 10.19 -38.35
N GLU A 299 -6.69 11.34 -38.27
CA GLU A 299 -6.67 12.33 -39.35
C GLU A 299 -6.07 11.74 -40.64
N GLN A 300 -4.96 10.99 -40.55
CA GLN A 300 -4.39 10.27 -41.70
C GLN A 300 -5.36 9.24 -42.29
N CYS A 301 -6.08 8.48 -41.47
CA CYS A 301 -7.10 7.55 -41.95
C CYS A 301 -8.26 8.28 -42.64
N ASP A 302 -8.75 9.37 -42.06
CA ASP A 302 -9.78 10.23 -42.67
C ASP A 302 -9.30 10.80 -44.03
N GLU A 303 -8.01 11.15 -44.16
CA GLU A 303 -7.39 11.59 -45.42
C GLU A 303 -7.22 10.46 -46.45
N ILE A 304 -6.91 9.24 -46.00
CA ILE A 304 -6.75 8.06 -46.87
C ILE A 304 -8.11 7.56 -47.39
N ASP A 305 -9.16 7.59 -46.56
CA ASP A 305 -10.54 7.29 -46.98
C ASP A 305 -11.04 8.28 -48.05
N LEU A 306 -10.47 9.49 -48.07
CA LEU A 306 -10.68 10.50 -49.10
C LEU A 306 -9.74 10.31 -50.33
N GLY A 307 -8.66 9.54 -50.21
CA GLY A 307 -7.52 9.48 -51.13
C GLY A 307 -7.45 8.28 -52.08
N LEU A 308 -8.41 7.34 -52.05
CA LEU A 308 -8.40 6.16 -52.96
C LEU A 308 -8.80 6.46 -54.42
N MET A 309 -8.91 7.73 -54.81
CA MET A 309 -9.08 8.18 -56.20
C MET A 309 -8.28 9.48 -56.38
N ASP A 310 -7.69 9.74 -57.55
CA ASP A 310 -6.88 10.94 -57.82
C ASP A 310 -7.63 12.21 -57.37
N VAL A 311 -7.24 12.71 -56.20
CA VAL A 311 -8.01 13.65 -55.38
C VAL A 311 -8.21 14.96 -56.13
N THR A 312 -7.23 15.34 -56.95
CA THR A 312 -7.23 16.57 -57.73
C THR A 312 -8.26 16.57 -58.87
N ASP A 313 -8.47 15.43 -59.52
CA ASP A 313 -9.44 15.29 -60.61
C ASP A 313 -10.85 15.01 -60.06
N HIS A 314 -10.97 14.20 -59.01
CA HIS A 314 -12.27 13.93 -58.38
C HIS A 314 -12.84 15.16 -57.63
N GLN A 315 -11.99 15.97 -57.00
CA GLN A 315 -12.41 17.22 -56.33
C GLN A 315 -12.85 18.29 -57.32
N LYS A 316 -12.27 18.31 -58.53
CA LYS A 316 -12.77 19.15 -59.64
C LYS A 316 -14.10 18.65 -60.19
N GLN A 317 -14.27 17.33 -60.25
CA GLN A 317 -15.45 16.69 -60.86
C GLN A 317 -16.66 16.63 -59.91
N PHE A 318 -16.45 16.54 -58.59
CA PHE A 318 -17.49 16.40 -57.56
C PHE A 318 -17.28 17.36 -56.38
N SER A 319 -17.08 18.66 -56.66
CA SER A 319 -16.75 19.67 -55.64
C SER A 319 -17.78 19.82 -54.51
N GLU A 320 -19.07 19.59 -54.79
CA GLU A 320 -20.13 19.61 -53.77
C GLU A 320 -20.07 18.42 -52.81
N GLU A 321 -19.75 17.22 -53.28
CA GLU A 321 -19.66 16.03 -52.43
C GLU A 321 -18.48 16.14 -51.47
N TRP A 322 -17.36 16.69 -51.93
CA TRP A 322 -16.20 17.01 -51.09
C TRP A 322 -16.50 18.09 -50.06
N SER A 323 -17.27 19.11 -50.44
CA SER A 323 -17.69 20.17 -49.51
C SER A 323 -18.61 19.60 -48.43
N ARG A 324 -19.53 18.69 -48.80
CA ARG A 324 -20.39 17.98 -47.84
C ARG A 324 -19.61 17.01 -46.97
N ALA A 325 -18.67 16.24 -47.52
CA ALA A 325 -17.84 15.31 -46.76
C ALA A 325 -16.95 16.05 -45.74
N ARG A 326 -16.36 17.20 -46.13
CA ARG A 326 -15.65 18.09 -45.19
C ARG A 326 -16.57 18.62 -44.10
N PHE A 327 -17.79 19.01 -44.45
CA PHE A 327 -18.77 19.47 -43.47
C PHE A 327 -19.14 18.36 -42.47
N VAL A 328 -19.40 17.14 -42.97
CA VAL A 328 -19.73 15.96 -42.14
C VAL A 328 -18.53 15.53 -41.28
N SER A 329 -17.30 15.57 -41.80
CA SER A 329 -16.09 15.32 -41.00
C SER A 329 -15.94 16.35 -39.89
N ARG A 330 -16.14 17.64 -40.20
CA ARG A 330 -16.12 18.72 -39.22
C ARG A 330 -17.22 18.58 -38.16
N GLU A 331 -18.42 18.15 -38.54
CA GLU A 331 -19.49 17.86 -37.58
C GLU A 331 -19.18 16.65 -36.70
N ARG A 332 -18.63 15.56 -37.26
CA ARG A 332 -18.18 14.40 -36.47
C ARG A 332 -17.10 14.81 -35.45
N ARG A 333 -16.16 15.66 -35.84
CA ARG A 333 -15.17 16.24 -34.92
C ARG A 333 -15.84 17.04 -33.80
N LYS A 334 -16.74 17.96 -34.15
CA LYS A 334 -17.47 18.77 -33.17
C LYS A 334 -18.32 17.92 -32.21
N GLN A 335 -18.94 16.84 -32.69
CA GLN A 335 -19.68 15.91 -31.86
C GLN A 335 -18.77 15.14 -30.89
N ARG A 336 -17.58 14.70 -31.34
CA ARG A 336 -16.60 14.04 -30.47
C ARG A 336 -16.08 14.98 -29.38
N GLU A 337 -15.74 16.22 -29.74
CA GLU A 337 -15.31 17.26 -28.79
C GLU A 337 -16.41 17.57 -27.75
N GLU A 338 -17.67 17.63 -28.18
CA GLU A 338 -18.82 17.86 -27.30
C GLU A 338 -19.10 16.68 -26.36
N ILE A 339 -18.98 15.44 -26.84
CA ILE A 339 -19.11 14.24 -25.99
C ILE A 339 -17.98 14.19 -24.95
N GLN A 340 -16.76 14.54 -25.36
CA GLN A 340 -15.62 14.58 -24.44
C GLN A 340 -15.83 15.65 -23.36
N ARG A 341 -16.27 16.86 -23.76
CA ARG A 341 -16.62 17.94 -22.83
C ARG A 341 -17.68 17.50 -21.81
N GLN A 342 -18.72 16.78 -22.26
CA GLN A 342 -19.77 16.26 -21.38
C GLN A 342 -19.23 15.22 -20.39
N LYS A 343 -18.33 14.33 -20.82
CA LYS A 343 -17.66 13.38 -19.93
C LYS A 343 -16.79 14.09 -18.89
N ASP A 344 -16.02 15.09 -19.30
CA ASP A 344 -15.16 15.85 -18.40
C ASP A 344 -15.99 16.64 -17.37
N GLU A 345 -17.13 17.20 -17.77
CA GLU A 345 -18.08 17.86 -16.87
C GLU A 345 -18.72 16.86 -15.87
N GLU A 346 -19.06 15.65 -16.32
CA GLU A 346 -19.59 14.60 -15.44
C GLU A 346 -18.54 14.10 -14.44
N ILE A 347 -17.29 13.91 -14.87
CA ILE A 347 -16.18 13.55 -13.99
C ILE A 347 -15.93 14.66 -12.96
N ALA A 348 -15.95 15.94 -13.38
CA ALA A 348 -15.81 17.06 -12.47
C ALA A 348 -16.95 17.11 -11.43
N ARG A 349 -18.19 16.82 -11.85
CA ARG A 349 -19.35 16.72 -10.95
C ARG A 349 -19.17 15.59 -9.94
N LEU A 350 -18.82 14.40 -10.40
CA LEU A 350 -18.60 13.23 -9.53
C LEU A 350 -17.46 13.46 -8.53
N HIS A 351 -16.39 14.12 -8.97
CA HIS A 351 -15.28 14.48 -8.08
C HIS A 351 -15.72 15.49 -7.01
N GLN A 352 -16.54 16.47 -7.36
CA GLN A 352 -17.08 17.44 -6.41
C GLN A 352 -18.07 16.80 -5.42
N GLU A 353 -18.87 15.83 -5.89
CA GLU A 353 -19.76 15.03 -5.05
C GLU A 353 -18.96 14.16 -4.07
N ALA A 354 -17.89 13.49 -4.53
CA ALA A 354 -17.01 12.70 -3.66
C ALA A 354 -16.32 13.56 -2.59
N ILE A 355 -15.90 14.79 -2.92
CA ILE A 355 -15.36 15.73 -1.94
C ILE A 355 -16.43 16.11 -0.91
N ALA A 356 -17.66 16.38 -1.34
CA ALA A 356 -18.76 16.72 -0.44
C ALA A 356 -19.18 15.54 0.45
N GLU A 357 -19.24 14.33 -0.08
CA GLU A 357 -19.53 13.11 0.67
C GLU A 357 -18.43 12.81 1.70
N SER A 358 -17.17 12.93 1.31
CA SER A 358 -16.03 12.79 2.23
C SER A 358 -16.06 13.84 3.35
N ALA A 359 -16.44 15.08 3.04
CA ALA A 359 -16.62 16.13 4.04
C ALA A 359 -17.80 15.86 4.99
N MET A 360 -18.94 15.38 4.48
CA MET A 360 -20.08 14.97 5.31
C MET A 360 -19.74 13.77 6.18
N HIS A 361 -19.02 12.78 5.65
CA HIS A 361 -18.56 11.63 6.42
C HIS A 361 -17.61 12.05 7.54
N ALA A 362 -16.70 13.00 7.27
CA ALA A 362 -15.84 13.59 8.31
C ALA A 362 -16.65 14.34 9.38
N MET A 363 -17.65 15.13 9.00
CA MET A 363 -18.54 15.82 9.93
C MET A 363 -19.37 14.85 10.79
N ASN A 364 -19.87 13.75 10.20
CA ASN A 364 -20.61 12.73 10.94
C ASN A 364 -19.70 12.00 11.93
N LEU A 365 -18.46 11.68 11.54
CA LEU A 365 -17.46 11.13 12.47
C LEU A 365 -17.16 12.10 13.62
N GLU A 366 -17.01 13.40 13.34
CA GLU A 366 -16.84 14.41 14.39
C GLU A 366 -18.07 14.51 15.31
N ALA A 367 -19.28 14.42 14.75
CA ALA A 367 -20.53 14.43 15.52
C ALA A 367 -20.67 13.17 16.39
N ASP A 368 -20.31 11.99 15.88
CA ASP A 368 -20.34 10.73 16.62
C ASP A 368 -19.30 10.70 17.74
N ILE A 369 -18.10 11.25 17.50
CA ILE A 369 -17.08 11.44 18.54
C ILE A 369 -17.59 12.39 19.63
N ASN A 370 -18.25 13.48 19.26
CA ASN A 370 -18.83 14.44 20.20
C ASN A 370 -20.03 13.88 20.96
N PHE A 371 -20.86 13.05 20.32
CA PHE A 371 -22.01 12.39 20.96
C PHE A 371 -21.56 11.28 21.92
N ASN A 372 -20.61 10.44 21.50
CA ASN A 372 -20.06 9.37 22.34
C ASN A 372 -19.27 9.94 23.52
N SER A 373 -18.50 11.01 23.32
CA SER A 373 -17.82 11.69 24.44
C SER A 373 -18.82 12.35 25.41
N ALA A 374 -19.92 12.93 24.94
CA ALA A 374 -20.97 13.46 25.81
C ALA A 374 -21.73 12.36 26.58
N SER A 375 -21.98 11.23 25.95
CA SER A 375 -22.62 10.05 26.55
C SER A 375 -21.71 9.39 27.59
N GLU A 376 -20.41 9.25 27.29
CA GLU A 376 -19.40 8.76 28.22
C GLU A 376 -19.23 9.71 29.42
N LEU A 377 -19.20 11.03 29.21
CA LEU A 377 -19.16 12.01 30.29
C LEU A 377 -20.42 11.98 31.16
N GLN A 378 -21.61 11.75 30.59
CA GLN A 378 -22.83 11.56 31.37
C GLN A 378 -22.84 10.24 32.15
N SER A 379 -22.29 9.17 31.59
CA SER A 379 -22.15 7.88 32.27
C SER A 379 -21.16 7.94 33.44
N LEU A 380 -20.01 8.62 33.25
CA LEU A 380 -19.03 8.90 34.30
C LEU A 380 -19.62 9.82 35.38
N SER A 381 -20.37 10.87 35.01
CA SER A 381 -21.08 11.75 35.96
C SER A 381 -22.10 11.00 36.83
N LYS A 382 -22.70 9.94 36.29
CA LYS A 382 -23.64 9.06 37.02
C LYS A 382 -22.90 8.10 37.95
N GLU A 383 -21.79 7.52 37.52
CA GLU A 383 -20.90 6.70 38.35
C GLU A 383 -20.27 7.49 39.52
N PHE A 384 -19.99 8.78 39.33
CA PHE A 384 -19.48 9.65 40.41
C PHE A 384 -20.56 10.08 41.43
N LYS A 385 -21.86 9.97 41.11
CA LYS A 385 -22.96 10.31 42.03
C LYS A 385 -23.35 9.16 42.98
N ASP A 386 -23.05 7.92 42.62
CA ASP A 386 -23.46 6.73 43.39
C ASP A 386 -22.39 6.20 44.37
N ARG A 387 -21.24 6.90 44.51
CA ARG A 387 -20.25 6.62 45.58
C ARG A 387 -20.62 7.36 46.87
N PRO A 388 -20.59 6.70 48.05
CA PRO A 388 -20.72 7.40 49.31
C PRO A 388 -19.53 8.35 49.48
N GLN A 389 -19.81 9.63 49.74
CA GLN A 389 -18.83 10.67 50.02
C GLN A 389 -17.95 10.25 51.22
N GLU A 390 -16.75 9.76 50.94
CA GLU A 390 -15.64 9.90 51.88
C GLU A 390 -15.30 11.39 51.97
N LYS A 391 -15.36 11.91 53.19
CA LYS A 391 -14.92 13.26 53.52
C LYS A 391 -13.41 13.33 53.34
N ASP A 392 -12.97 13.80 52.19
CA ASP A 392 -11.64 14.39 52.07
C ASP A 392 -11.75 15.91 51.89
N THR A 393 -11.29 16.53 52.96
CA THR A 393 -10.75 17.88 53.13
C THR A 393 -10.61 18.77 51.89
N LYS A 394 -11.15 19.99 52.04
CA LYS A 394 -10.69 21.20 51.34
C LYS A 394 -9.16 21.26 51.29
N THR A 395 -8.59 21.21 50.09
CA THR A 395 -7.25 21.74 49.78
C THR A 395 -7.22 22.27 48.35
N ASP A 396 -7.09 23.60 48.28
CA ASP A 396 -6.36 24.41 47.32
C ASP A 396 -6.78 24.49 45.85
N ASN A 397 -7.59 25.52 45.57
CA ASN A 397 -7.72 26.25 44.30
C ASN A 397 -6.40 26.94 43.85
N GLU A 398 -5.22 26.43 44.23
CA GLU A 398 -3.94 27.11 43.99
C GLU A 398 -3.17 26.59 42.76
N ASN A 399 -3.57 25.47 42.15
CA ASN A 399 -2.80 24.79 41.10
C ASN A 399 -3.58 24.49 39.80
N GLU A 400 -4.60 25.28 39.44
CA GLU A 400 -5.18 25.15 38.09
C GLU A 400 -4.23 25.78 37.05
N LEU A 401 -3.69 24.94 36.17
CA LEU A 401 -2.81 25.33 35.05
C LEU A 401 -3.63 25.38 33.76
N VAL A 402 -3.48 26.44 32.97
CA VAL A 402 -4.14 26.62 31.68
C VAL A 402 -3.10 26.74 30.57
N TRP A 403 -3.40 26.16 29.42
CA TRP A 403 -2.55 26.19 28.25
C TRP A 403 -2.45 27.60 27.67
N ASN A 404 -1.24 28.17 27.61
CA ASN A 404 -0.98 29.45 26.97
C ASN A 404 -0.57 29.21 25.49
N PRO A 405 -1.39 29.61 24.50
CA PRO A 405 -1.15 29.29 23.10
C PRO A 405 0.05 30.06 22.49
N ILE A 406 0.47 31.16 23.11
CA ILE A 406 1.58 32.00 22.62
C ILE A 406 2.92 31.45 23.12
N ARG A 407 2.99 31.07 24.40
CA ARG A 407 4.20 30.49 24.99
C ARG A 407 4.34 28.98 24.79
N LYS A 408 3.25 28.30 24.39
CA LYS A 408 3.18 26.84 24.23
C LYS A 408 3.56 26.10 25.51
N GLU A 409 3.12 26.61 26.66
CA GLU A 409 3.35 26.02 27.98
C GLU A 409 2.11 26.15 28.88
N LEU A 410 2.04 25.33 29.94
CA LEU A 410 0.99 25.35 30.96
C LEU A 410 1.34 26.37 32.04
N VAL A 411 0.48 27.37 32.26
CA VAL A 411 0.72 28.49 33.16
C VAL A 411 -0.39 28.58 34.21
N PRO A 412 -0.11 28.93 35.48
CA PRO A 412 -1.15 29.07 36.51
C PRO A 412 -2.23 30.09 36.13
N LEU A 413 -3.49 29.78 36.44
CA LEU A 413 -4.66 30.60 36.10
C LEU A 413 -4.60 32.04 36.65
N ARG A 414 -3.94 32.26 37.79
CA ARG A 414 -3.76 33.61 38.37
C ARG A 414 -2.80 34.50 37.59
N SER A 415 -1.80 33.93 36.90
CA SER A 415 -0.85 34.69 36.09
C SER A 415 -1.49 35.29 34.84
N LEU A 416 -2.58 34.71 34.33
CA LEU A 416 -3.32 35.32 33.23
C LEU A 416 -3.93 36.67 33.65
N ASN A 417 -4.52 36.78 34.84
CA ASN A 417 -5.24 37.99 35.25
C ASN A 417 -4.36 39.23 35.50
N VAL A 418 -3.04 39.08 35.64
CA VAL A 418 -2.12 40.22 35.82
C VAL A 418 -1.53 40.69 34.48
N ASP A 419 -1.35 39.76 33.53
CA ASP A 419 -0.74 40.07 32.22
C ASP A 419 -1.75 40.61 31.19
N TRP A 420 -3.07 40.52 31.44
CA TRP A 420 -4.10 41.08 30.55
C TRP A 420 -4.16 42.63 30.59
N GLU A 421 -3.71 43.28 31.66
CA GLU A 421 -3.78 44.76 31.78
C GLU A 421 -2.63 45.48 31.06
N ASP A 422 -1.46 44.84 30.90
CA ASP A 422 -0.29 45.44 30.23
C ASP A 422 -0.39 45.45 28.69
N TRP A 423 -1.34 44.71 28.11
CA TRP A 423 -1.44 44.52 26.65
C TRP A 423 -2.46 45.46 25.99
N ARG A 424 -3.13 46.31 26.77
CA ARG A 424 -4.05 47.32 26.24
C ARG A 424 -3.37 48.62 25.81
N ASP A 425 -2.12 48.84 26.25
CA ASP A 425 -1.38 50.10 26.05
C ASP A 425 -0.17 49.98 25.08
N HIS A 426 -0.08 48.90 24.29
CA HIS A 426 0.96 48.72 23.26
C HIS A 426 0.41 48.38 21.88
#